data_AF-A0A7W0TZL7-F1
#
_entry.id   AF-A0A7W0TZL7-F1
#
_cell.length_a   1.000
_cell.length_b   1.000
_cell.length_c   1.000
_cell.angle_alpha   90.00
_cell.angle_beta   90.00
_cell.angle_gamma   90.00
#
_symmetry.space_group_name_H-M   'P 1'
#
loop_
_entity.id
_entity.type
_entity.pdbx_description
1 polymer ?
#
loop_
_entity_poly.entity_id
_entity_poly.type
_entity_poly.pdbx_seq_one_letter_code
_entity_poly.pdbx_strand_id
1 'polypeptide(L)'
;MIRSRSVAARCRPLALLLVCLLLLLPSAVPALAFQATPAPAAFAPGKVLLFAADGMRQDLAERYAADGAMPAFADLLAEGVRAEGGLLQAFPPNTGTGWATLATGAWPASHGSMNNTFHRPGGDFAAASSGFAPGILQTDTLAQAAERGGKSVVAVEWVGTRGYDPGLQGPVVDYRSTFSERGVMTNTVVPEQRAGAERFGVVYQEADLQPATGWTNVPESFSPPFEQRLLQESTDDEANPDRAFDLYLYDATDDGAVNYDRVLVVAADPGGAATPAAASSPTASAKDGAAAVADLAAGEWADVKVTLTGEQAGQTAGFYLKAVDLTPDLSAFRLYFTAVARANATYAGCDYAADCAGPLGFAETLAADFPSPTGADFAPLEAGIIDEATYVEQGLMWRDAHHAYLRYIVEELGVSPDLLLVGTPVTDEFSHQFLGLLAETDLDGDPNPYYDDLAGEGSPDGRVEVREGFVQAAYGLADETLALARGLIGDDAATIATSDHGFAPAYYAV
;
A
#
# COMPACT_ATOMS: atom_id res chain seq x y z
N MET A 1 35.23 38.33 -64.40
CA MET A 1 35.65 39.57 -65.09
C MET A 1 34.41 40.35 -65.49
N ILE A 2 34.38 41.65 -65.19
CA ILE A 2 33.49 42.71 -65.72
C ILE A 2 32.03 42.66 -65.20
N ARG A 3 31.41 43.70 -64.65
CA ARG A 3 31.79 45.07 -64.23
C ARG A 3 30.68 45.59 -63.30
N SER A 4 31.05 46.54 -62.44
CA SER A 4 30.18 47.31 -61.54
C SER A 4 29.14 48.16 -62.27
N ARG A 5 28.01 48.43 -61.58
CA ARG A 5 27.42 49.77 -61.49
C ARG A 5 26.87 50.03 -60.09
N SER A 6 27.53 50.95 -59.42
CA SER A 6 27.09 51.67 -58.24
C SER A 6 25.90 52.56 -58.56
N VAL A 7 24.85 52.51 -57.73
CA VAL A 7 23.89 53.60 -57.57
C VAL A 7 23.94 54.02 -56.11
N ALA A 8 24.57 55.17 -55.87
CA ALA A 8 24.45 55.90 -54.62
C ALA A 8 23.09 56.61 -54.62
N ALA A 9 22.19 56.20 -53.71
CA ALA A 9 20.97 56.93 -53.39
C ALA A 9 21.06 57.44 -51.93
N ARG A 10 21.57 58.66 -51.83
CA ARG A 10 21.36 59.69 -50.80
C ARG A 10 20.50 59.27 -49.59
N CYS A 11 21.16 59.11 -48.43
CA CYS A 11 20.55 59.30 -47.13
C CYS A 11 19.81 60.65 -47.09
N ARG A 12 18.51 60.62 -46.83
CA ARG A 12 17.72 61.76 -46.37
C ARG A 12 17.27 61.48 -44.92
N PRO A 13 17.48 62.41 -43.97
CA PRO A 13 17.44 62.14 -42.53
C PRO A 13 16.01 62.18 -41.96
N LEU A 14 15.03 61.57 -42.64
CA LEU A 14 13.64 61.53 -42.16
C LEU A 14 13.23 60.20 -41.52
N ALA A 15 14.00 59.12 -41.71
CA ALA A 15 13.64 57.80 -41.19
C ALA A 15 14.05 57.56 -39.73
N LEU A 16 15.04 58.30 -39.20
CA LEU A 16 15.46 58.16 -37.80
C LEU A 16 14.56 58.91 -36.80
N LEU A 17 13.80 59.91 -37.25
CA LEU A 17 12.90 60.67 -36.37
C LEU A 17 11.56 59.96 -36.13
N LEU A 18 11.18 59.02 -37.00
CA LEU A 18 9.96 58.21 -36.83
C LEU A 18 10.17 57.04 -35.86
N VAL A 19 11.39 56.51 -35.75
CA VAL A 19 11.72 55.39 -34.85
C VAL A 19 11.87 55.85 -33.40
N CYS A 20 12.34 57.09 -33.15
CA CYS A 20 12.41 57.62 -31.78
C CYS A 20 11.06 58.16 -31.25
N LEU A 21 10.11 58.55 -32.11
CA LEU A 21 8.79 59.02 -31.66
C LEU A 21 7.82 57.88 -31.30
N LEU A 22 8.05 56.67 -31.81
CA LEU A 22 7.28 55.46 -31.46
C LEU A 22 7.74 54.80 -30.15
N LEU A 23 8.85 55.25 -29.55
CA LEU A 23 9.37 54.77 -28.27
C LEU A 23 8.94 55.63 -27.06
N LEU A 24 8.09 56.65 -27.26
CA LEU A 24 7.62 57.57 -26.21
C LEU A 24 6.08 57.69 -26.13
N LEU A 25 5.34 56.86 -26.83
CA LEU A 25 3.90 56.70 -26.57
C LEU A 25 3.75 55.72 -25.41
N PRO A 26 3.25 56.13 -24.23
CA PRO A 26 2.81 55.17 -23.24
C PRO A 26 1.65 54.42 -23.89
N SER A 27 1.91 53.17 -24.29
CA SER A 27 0.85 52.21 -24.56
C SER A 27 0.08 52.05 -23.27
N ALA A 28 -0.94 52.88 -23.07
CA ALA A 28 -2.00 52.62 -22.12
C ALA A 28 -2.79 51.41 -22.66
N VAL A 29 -2.17 50.24 -22.57
CA VAL A 29 -2.93 49.01 -22.43
C VAL A 29 -3.75 49.26 -21.18
N PRO A 30 -5.08 49.29 -21.23
CA PRO A 30 -5.84 49.27 -20.00
C PRO A 30 -5.37 47.99 -19.33
N ALA A 31 -4.67 48.13 -18.20
CA ALA A 31 -4.57 47.03 -17.28
C ALA A 31 -6.04 46.70 -17.00
N LEU A 32 -6.54 45.64 -17.64
CA LEU A 32 -7.60 44.86 -17.07
C LEU A 32 -6.99 44.44 -15.73
N ALA A 33 -7.21 45.27 -14.73
CA ALA A 33 -7.18 44.85 -13.37
C ALA A 33 -8.16 43.68 -13.39
N PHE A 34 -7.62 42.46 -13.46
CA PHE A 34 -8.31 41.34 -12.89
C PHE A 34 -8.71 41.86 -11.52
N GLN A 35 -10.00 42.17 -11.36
CA GLN A 35 -10.54 42.33 -10.04
C GLN A 35 -10.11 41.05 -9.36
N ALA A 36 -9.21 41.17 -8.37
CA ALA A 36 -8.91 40.07 -7.49
C ALA A 36 -10.28 39.53 -7.11
N THR A 37 -10.51 38.25 -7.41
CA THR A 37 -11.67 37.54 -6.89
C THR A 37 -11.78 37.97 -5.44
N PRO A 38 -12.95 38.52 -5.00
CA PRO A 38 -13.09 38.96 -3.62
C PRO A 38 -12.58 37.81 -2.76
N ALA A 39 -11.58 38.11 -1.92
CA ALA A 39 -11.03 37.11 -1.01
C ALA A 39 -12.26 36.43 -0.38
N PRO A 40 -12.41 35.10 -0.51
CA PRO A 40 -13.55 34.44 0.08
C PRO A 40 -13.64 34.92 1.53
N ALA A 41 -14.84 35.31 1.97
CA ALA A 41 -15.09 35.64 3.37
C ALA A 41 -14.38 34.57 4.19
N ALA A 42 -13.48 34.97 5.09
CA ALA A 42 -12.45 34.13 5.69
C ALA A 42 -13.04 32.83 6.26
N PHE A 43 -13.21 31.83 5.40
CA PHE A 43 -13.34 30.44 5.77
C PHE A 43 -11.90 30.01 5.96
N ALA A 44 -11.36 30.36 7.13
CA ALA A 44 -10.13 29.77 7.62
C ALA A 44 -10.60 28.60 8.48
N PRO A 45 -10.88 27.42 7.88
CA PRO A 45 -11.14 26.25 8.71
C PRO A 45 -9.92 26.10 9.62
N GLY A 46 -10.16 25.86 10.91
CA GLY A 46 -9.08 25.65 11.86
C GLY A 46 -8.24 24.41 11.51
N LYS A 47 -8.83 23.47 10.76
CA LYS A 47 -8.28 22.17 10.42
C LYS A 47 -8.56 21.78 8.97
N VAL A 48 -7.67 20.99 8.38
CA VAL A 48 -7.78 20.47 7.01
C VAL A 48 -7.51 18.96 6.99
N LEU A 49 -8.41 18.20 6.37
CA LEU A 49 -8.18 16.82 5.97
C LEU A 49 -7.85 16.81 4.48
N LEU A 50 -6.67 16.31 4.14
CA LEU A 50 -6.32 15.95 2.77
C LEU A 50 -6.25 14.43 2.67
N PHE A 51 -7.22 13.86 1.99
CA PHE A 51 -7.38 12.43 1.75
C PHE A 51 -7.04 12.10 0.29
N ALA A 52 -6.28 11.04 0.07
CA ALA A 52 -6.02 10.49 -1.25
C ALA A 52 -6.22 8.97 -1.27
N ALA A 53 -6.91 8.46 -2.28
CA ALA A 53 -7.00 7.02 -2.56
C ALA A 53 -6.20 6.72 -3.82
N ASP A 54 -5.16 5.90 -3.70
CA ASP A 54 -4.18 5.63 -4.77
C ASP A 54 -4.88 5.10 -6.01
N GLY A 55 -4.58 5.67 -7.19
CA GLY A 55 -5.15 5.23 -8.46
C GLY A 55 -6.68 5.27 -8.57
N MET A 56 -7.40 5.89 -7.63
CA MET A 56 -8.86 5.95 -7.64
C MET A 56 -9.36 6.71 -8.88
N ARG A 57 -10.18 6.04 -9.69
CA ARG A 57 -10.83 6.64 -10.84
C ARG A 57 -12.08 7.40 -10.42
N GLN A 58 -12.20 8.65 -10.88
CA GLN A 58 -13.35 9.48 -10.56
C GLN A 58 -14.67 8.88 -11.05
N ASP A 59 -14.71 8.32 -12.26
CA ASP A 59 -15.96 7.77 -12.83
C ASP A 59 -16.48 6.58 -12.02
N LEU A 60 -15.59 5.71 -11.54
CA LEU A 60 -15.96 4.62 -10.65
C LEU A 60 -16.40 5.12 -9.28
N ALA A 61 -15.71 6.11 -8.71
CA ALA A 61 -16.10 6.69 -7.42
C ALA A 61 -17.49 7.35 -7.49
N GLU A 62 -17.78 8.12 -8.55
CA GLU A 62 -19.11 8.74 -8.73
C GLU A 62 -20.21 7.69 -8.91
N ARG A 63 -19.94 6.63 -9.68
CA ARG A 63 -20.88 5.53 -9.88
C ARG A 63 -21.15 4.78 -8.58
N TYR A 64 -20.11 4.34 -7.86
CA TYR A 64 -20.29 3.60 -6.61
C TYR A 64 -20.88 4.45 -5.49
N ALA A 65 -20.62 5.76 -5.47
CA ALA A 65 -21.33 6.70 -4.60
C ALA A 65 -22.83 6.75 -4.94
N ALA A 66 -23.19 6.84 -6.22
CA ALA A 66 -24.59 6.83 -6.67
C ALA A 66 -25.30 5.49 -6.37
N ASP A 67 -24.57 4.38 -6.44
CA ASP A 67 -25.07 3.04 -6.10
C ASP A 67 -25.16 2.80 -4.58
N GLY A 68 -24.65 3.74 -3.76
CA GLY A 68 -24.73 3.71 -2.30
C GLY A 68 -23.58 2.96 -1.59
N ALA A 69 -22.53 2.57 -2.32
CA ALA A 69 -21.37 1.87 -1.77
C ALA A 69 -20.29 2.82 -1.20
N MET A 70 -20.38 4.12 -1.50
CA MET A 70 -19.45 5.15 -0.99
C MET A 70 -20.21 6.35 -0.40
N PRO A 71 -20.88 6.18 0.77
CA PRO A 71 -21.69 7.24 1.37
C PRO A 71 -20.91 8.51 1.75
N ALA A 72 -19.67 8.42 2.25
CA ALA A 72 -18.91 9.61 2.62
C ALA A 72 -18.52 10.46 1.40
N PHE A 73 -18.17 9.81 0.28
CA PHE A 73 -17.98 10.47 -1.01
C PHE A 73 -19.28 11.00 -1.59
N ALA A 74 -20.40 10.28 -1.47
CA ALA A 74 -21.71 10.77 -1.90
C ALA A 74 -22.06 12.09 -1.21
N ASP A 75 -21.82 12.18 0.09
CA ASP A 75 -22.02 13.42 0.87
C ASP A 75 -21.09 14.54 0.38
N LEU A 76 -19.79 14.26 0.19
CA LEU A 76 -18.84 15.26 -0.33
C LEU A 76 -19.22 15.77 -1.73
N LEU A 77 -19.68 14.88 -2.62
CA LEU A 77 -20.10 15.24 -3.97
C LEU A 77 -21.40 16.06 -3.96
N ALA A 78 -22.30 15.82 -3.01
CA ALA A 78 -23.57 16.52 -2.88
C ALA A 78 -23.42 17.92 -2.25
N GLU A 79 -22.57 18.06 -1.23
CA GLU A 79 -22.43 19.31 -0.47
C GLU A 79 -21.20 20.15 -0.84
N GLY A 80 -20.21 19.52 -1.47
CA GLY A 80 -18.91 20.13 -1.75
C GLY A 80 -18.75 20.69 -3.17
N VAL A 81 -17.49 20.75 -3.61
CA VAL A 81 -17.10 21.18 -4.96
C VAL A 81 -16.29 20.05 -5.59
N ARG A 82 -16.60 19.73 -6.85
CA ARG A 82 -15.85 18.77 -7.65
C ARG A 82 -15.26 19.42 -8.89
N ALA A 83 -14.13 18.89 -9.36
CA ALA A 83 -13.56 19.27 -10.65
C ALA A 83 -14.36 18.64 -11.80
N GLU A 84 -14.69 19.45 -12.81
CA GLU A 84 -15.30 18.94 -14.05
C GLU A 84 -14.25 18.13 -14.81
N GLY A 85 -14.52 16.84 -15.03
CA GLY A 85 -13.58 15.92 -15.69
C GLY A 85 -12.39 15.48 -14.84
N GLY A 86 -12.36 15.84 -13.55
CA GLY A 86 -11.40 15.34 -12.57
C GLY A 86 -10.17 16.19 -12.35
N LEU A 87 -9.27 15.68 -11.51
CA LEU A 87 -7.98 16.30 -11.28
C LEU A 87 -7.02 15.91 -12.40
N LEU A 88 -6.35 16.90 -12.99
CA LEU A 88 -5.25 16.63 -13.91
C LEU A 88 -4.06 16.07 -13.14
N GLN A 89 -3.70 14.83 -13.41
CA GLN A 89 -2.61 14.11 -12.78
C GLN A 89 -1.24 14.51 -13.33
N ALA A 90 -0.19 14.24 -12.55
CA ALA A 90 1.18 14.36 -13.00
C ALA A 90 1.54 13.28 -14.05
N PHE A 91 2.58 13.54 -14.85
CA PHE A 91 3.10 12.58 -15.81
C PHE A 91 4.55 12.20 -15.47
N PRO A 92 4.89 10.90 -15.41
CA PRO A 92 4.00 9.74 -15.62
C PRO A 92 2.96 9.55 -14.49
N PRO A 93 1.76 9.02 -14.79
CA PRO A 93 0.68 8.86 -13.82
C PRO A 93 0.94 7.61 -12.96
N ASN A 94 1.78 7.73 -11.94
CA ASN A 94 2.07 6.67 -10.97
C ASN A 94 2.30 7.24 -9.57
N THR A 95 2.21 6.36 -8.57
CA THR A 95 2.30 6.64 -7.13
C THR A 95 3.43 7.62 -6.77
N GLY A 96 4.67 7.30 -7.12
CA GLY A 96 5.86 8.10 -6.78
C GLY A 96 5.81 9.52 -7.32
N THR A 97 5.16 9.71 -8.47
CA THR A 97 5.03 11.01 -9.12
C THR A 97 3.83 11.78 -8.59
N GLY A 98 2.68 11.12 -8.50
CA GLY A 98 1.39 11.70 -8.12
C GLY A 98 1.39 12.18 -6.68
N TRP A 99 1.76 11.32 -5.72
CA TRP A 99 1.77 11.67 -4.29
C TRP A 99 2.75 12.80 -3.98
N ALA A 100 3.92 12.80 -4.62
CA ALA A 100 4.89 13.89 -4.49
C ALA A 100 4.37 15.21 -5.09
N THR A 101 3.64 15.15 -6.20
CA THR A 101 2.99 16.34 -6.80
C THR A 101 1.92 16.89 -5.86
N LEU A 102 1.06 16.03 -5.29
CA LEU A 102 0.05 16.44 -4.31
C LEU A 102 0.69 17.05 -3.04
N ALA A 103 1.78 16.45 -2.56
CA ALA A 103 2.48 16.91 -1.36
C ALA A 103 3.18 18.26 -1.55
N THR A 104 3.67 18.58 -2.76
CA THR A 104 4.55 19.74 -3.00
C THR A 104 3.90 20.86 -3.82
N GLY A 105 2.84 20.55 -4.58
CA GLY A 105 2.28 21.44 -5.59
C GLY A 105 3.22 21.71 -6.77
N ALA A 106 4.32 20.97 -6.90
CA ALA A 106 5.31 21.11 -7.95
C ALA A 106 5.19 19.97 -8.97
N TRP A 107 5.75 20.15 -10.17
CA TRP A 107 5.84 19.08 -11.17
C TRP A 107 7.05 18.16 -10.92
N PRO A 108 7.09 16.95 -11.50
CA PRO A 108 8.17 15.98 -11.31
C PRO A 108 9.57 16.52 -11.56
N ALA A 109 9.72 17.33 -12.61
CA ALA A 109 10.99 17.98 -12.93
C ALA A 109 11.48 18.97 -11.84
N SER A 110 10.61 19.41 -10.93
CA SER A 110 10.93 20.32 -9.83
C SER A 110 11.11 19.57 -8.51
N HIS A 111 10.16 18.71 -8.13
CA HIS A 111 10.29 17.96 -6.87
C HIS A 111 11.24 16.77 -6.97
N GLY A 112 11.55 16.27 -8.17
CA GLY A 112 12.60 15.26 -8.40
C GLY A 112 12.15 13.81 -8.33
N SER A 113 10.93 13.53 -7.87
CA SER A 113 10.34 12.18 -7.98
C SER A 113 9.74 12.01 -9.37
N MET A 114 10.43 11.26 -10.22
CA MET A 114 10.12 11.16 -11.66
C MET A 114 9.30 9.92 -12.03
N ASN A 115 9.25 8.91 -11.15
CA ASN A 115 8.59 7.62 -11.33
C ASN A 115 8.60 6.85 -9.98
N ASN A 116 7.89 5.72 -9.86
CA ASN A 116 8.04 4.77 -8.76
C ASN A 116 9.49 4.26 -8.65
N THR A 117 10.08 3.94 -9.81
CA THR A 117 11.47 3.49 -9.94
C THR A 117 12.12 4.15 -11.15
N PHE A 118 13.30 4.77 -10.98
CA PHE A 118 14.02 5.45 -12.06
C PHE A 118 15.53 5.47 -11.83
N HIS A 119 16.31 5.67 -12.90
CA HIS A 119 17.76 5.87 -12.79
C HIS A 119 18.10 7.36 -12.61
N ARG A 120 19.03 7.66 -11.69
CA ARG A 120 19.53 9.03 -11.46
C ARG A 120 20.80 9.29 -12.26
N PRO A 121 20.83 10.33 -13.13
CA PRO A 121 22.05 10.68 -13.86
C PRO A 121 23.23 10.92 -12.92
N GLY A 122 24.37 10.29 -13.23
CA GLY A 122 25.60 10.36 -12.42
C GLY A 122 25.72 9.27 -11.34
N GLY A 123 24.67 8.47 -11.13
CA GLY A 123 24.76 7.22 -10.36
C GLY A 123 25.30 6.06 -11.19
N ASP A 124 25.46 4.89 -10.55
CA ASP A 124 25.75 3.65 -11.27
C ASP A 124 24.59 3.31 -12.22
N PHE A 125 24.90 2.95 -13.47
CA PHE A 125 23.92 2.62 -14.48
C PHE A 125 23.02 1.44 -14.09
N ALA A 126 23.56 0.47 -13.35
CA ALA A 126 22.79 -0.67 -12.86
C ALA A 126 21.92 -0.34 -11.63
N ALA A 127 22.12 0.82 -11.00
CA ALA A 127 21.36 1.23 -9.84
C ALA A 127 20.05 1.91 -10.24
N ALA A 128 18.97 1.45 -9.63
CA ALA A 128 17.69 2.11 -9.62
C ALA A 128 17.53 2.95 -8.35
N SER A 129 16.71 3.99 -8.44
CA SER A 129 16.27 4.82 -7.32
C SER A 129 14.77 4.68 -7.19
N SER A 130 14.29 4.53 -5.96
CA SER A 130 12.87 4.61 -5.64
C SER A 130 12.46 6.08 -5.55
N GLY A 131 11.28 6.43 -6.06
CA GLY A 131 10.67 7.76 -5.89
C GLY A 131 10.27 8.09 -4.45
N PHE A 132 10.20 7.08 -3.59
CA PHE A 132 9.82 7.18 -2.19
C PHE A 132 11.02 7.30 -1.25
N ALA A 133 12.24 7.13 -1.78
CA ALA A 133 13.44 7.13 -0.96
C ALA A 133 13.73 8.53 -0.36
N PRO A 134 14.35 8.59 0.83
CA PRO A 134 14.84 9.86 1.38
C PRO A 134 15.78 10.60 0.41
N GLY A 135 15.71 11.93 0.42
CA GLY A 135 16.57 12.78 -0.41
C GLY A 135 16.21 12.83 -1.91
N ILE A 136 15.08 12.25 -2.30
CA ILE A 136 14.51 12.41 -3.65
C ILE A 136 13.84 13.78 -3.79
N LEU A 137 12.96 14.14 -2.85
CA LEU A 137 12.24 15.40 -2.91
C LEU A 137 13.20 16.60 -2.78
N GLN A 138 13.13 17.52 -3.75
CA GLN A 138 13.95 18.74 -3.82
C GLN A 138 13.17 20.00 -3.44
N THR A 139 11.86 19.89 -3.29
CA THR A 139 10.94 20.99 -2.98
C THR A 139 10.34 20.81 -1.60
N ASP A 140 9.99 21.93 -0.98
CA ASP A 140 9.22 21.94 0.27
C ASP A 140 7.85 21.27 0.07
N THR A 141 7.35 20.65 1.13
CA THR A 141 6.04 19.98 1.13
C THR A 141 5.00 20.80 1.91
N LEU A 142 3.72 20.59 1.64
CA LEU A 142 2.61 21.18 2.37
C LEU A 142 2.72 20.87 3.87
N ALA A 143 3.08 19.64 4.23
CA ALA A 143 3.26 19.19 5.61
C ALA A 143 4.39 19.98 6.31
N GLN A 144 5.58 20.04 5.71
CA GLN A 144 6.72 20.78 6.27
C GLN A 144 6.44 22.29 6.35
N ALA A 145 5.75 22.84 5.35
CA ALA A 145 5.32 24.22 5.35
C ALA A 145 4.30 24.52 6.47
N ALA A 146 3.38 23.59 6.73
CA ALA A 146 2.40 23.69 7.81
C ALA A 146 3.09 23.69 9.18
N GLU A 147 3.98 22.73 9.45
CA GLU A 147 4.72 22.68 10.72
C GLU A 147 5.58 23.93 10.95
N ARG A 148 6.25 24.41 9.89
CA ARG A 148 7.00 25.68 9.96
C ARG A 148 6.09 26.88 10.24
N GLY A 149 4.82 26.81 9.82
CA GLY A 149 3.76 27.76 10.17
C GLY A 149 3.20 27.59 11.57
N GLY A 150 3.71 26.66 12.38
CA GLY A 150 3.24 26.37 13.73
C GLY A 150 1.98 25.50 13.78
N LYS A 151 1.70 24.73 12.73
CA LYS A 151 0.56 23.82 12.63
C LYS A 151 0.93 22.41 13.05
N SER A 152 0.03 21.71 13.75
CA SER A 152 0.18 20.29 14.04
C SER A 152 -0.20 19.46 12.81
N VAL A 153 0.65 18.51 12.43
CA VAL A 153 0.44 17.64 11.26
C VAL A 153 0.37 16.19 11.72
N VAL A 154 -0.53 15.41 11.15
CA VAL A 154 -0.52 13.94 11.22
C VAL A 154 -0.55 13.41 9.80
N ALA A 155 0.30 12.43 9.49
CA ALA A 155 0.31 11.74 8.21
C ALA A 155 0.17 10.24 8.40
N VAL A 156 -0.85 9.62 7.80
CA VAL A 156 -1.04 8.16 7.81
C VAL A 156 -1.21 7.69 6.37
N GLU A 157 -0.29 6.84 5.91
CA GLU A 157 -0.21 6.32 4.54
C GLU A 157 -0.15 7.42 3.47
N TRP A 158 0.41 8.57 3.83
CA TRP A 158 0.79 9.59 2.85
C TRP A 158 2.19 9.27 2.33
N VAL A 159 2.25 8.73 1.13
CA VAL A 159 3.43 8.02 0.60
C VAL A 159 4.71 8.88 0.67
N GLY A 160 5.75 8.32 1.29
CA GLY A 160 7.10 8.90 1.34
C GLY A 160 7.30 9.98 2.40
N THR A 161 6.29 10.28 3.22
CA THR A 161 6.36 11.28 4.29
C THR A 161 7.43 10.99 5.34
N ARG A 162 7.73 9.72 5.62
CA ARG A 162 8.80 9.37 6.56
C ARG A 162 10.18 9.78 6.05
N GLY A 163 10.35 9.88 4.73
CA GLY A 163 11.62 10.24 4.08
C GLY A 163 11.90 11.73 3.98
N TYR A 164 11.03 12.60 4.52
CA TYR A 164 11.19 14.05 4.43
C TYR A 164 12.40 14.56 5.24
N ASP A 165 13.05 15.61 4.73
CA ASP A 165 14.17 16.29 5.39
C ASP A 165 13.96 17.82 5.37
N PRO A 166 13.82 18.49 6.53
CA PRO A 166 13.68 17.89 7.87
C PRO A 166 12.42 17.04 7.98
N GLY A 167 12.48 15.97 8.78
CA GLY A 167 11.33 15.10 9.05
C GLY A 167 10.24 15.82 9.85
N LEU A 168 8.99 15.35 9.70
CA LEU A 168 7.84 15.92 10.41
C LEU A 168 7.96 15.71 11.92
N GLN A 169 7.51 16.70 12.69
CA GLN A 169 7.44 16.64 14.15
C GLN A 169 6.23 15.83 14.62
N GLY A 170 5.12 15.87 13.89
CA GLY A 170 3.93 15.09 14.20
C GLY A 170 4.05 13.59 13.92
N PRO A 171 3.01 12.81 14.26
CA PRO A 171 2.92 11.39 13.92
C PRO A 171 2.92 11.18 12.41
N VAL A 172 3.79 10.26 11.98
CA VAL A 172 3.86 9.74 10.62
C VAL A 172 3.77 8.22 10.70
N VAL A 173 2.83 7.65 9.97
CA VAL A 173 2.79 6.23 9.63
C VAL A 173 2.86 6.16 8.12
N ASP A 174 3.97 5.65 7.60
CA ASP A 174 4.18 5.41 6.17
C ASP A 174 4.03 3.91 5.91
N TYR A 175 4.31 3.49 4.67
CA TYR A 175 4.23 2.11 4.21
C TYR A 175 4.94 1.09 5.13
N ARG A 176 4.80 -0.21 4.86
CA ARG A 176 5.48 -1.27 5.64
C ARG A 176 6.86 -1.64 5.07
N SER A 177 7.78 -2.02 5.95
CA SER A 177 9.02 -2.73 5.59
C SER A 177 8.81 -4.23 5.79
N THR A 178 9.38 -5.06 4.91
CA THR A 178 9.34 -6.53 5.01
C THR A 178 10.72 -7.11 5.33
N PHE A 179 10.74 -8.23 6.04
CA PHE A 179 11.95 -8.87 6.57
C PHE A 179 12.02 -10.38 6.28
N SER A 180 11.08 -10.89 5.50
CA SER A 180 11.05 -12.29 5.09
C SER A 180 10.41 -12.43 3.73
N GLU A 181 10.61 -13.59 3.14
CA GLU A 181 9.83 -14.05 2.01
C GLU A 181 8.37 -14.28 2.39
N ARG A 182 7.53 -14.44 1.37
CA ARG A 182 6.12 -14.85 1.44
C ARG A 182 5.94 -16.13 0.65
N GLY A 183 4.92 -16.93 0.96
CA GLY A 183 4.83 -18.23 0.32
C GLY A 183 3.70 -19.11 0.76
N VAL A 184 3.79 -20.36 0.30
CA VAL A 184 2.85 -21.43 0.66
C VAL A 184 3.60 -22.70 1.02
N MET A 185 3.04 -23.41 1.98
CA MET A 185 3.35 -24.81 2.24
C MET A 185 2.18 -25.68 1.76
N THR A 186 2.45 -26.71 0.97
CA THR A 186 1.40 -27.58 0.40
C THR A 186 1.82 -29.03 0.26
N ASN A 187 0.92 -29.97 0.58
CA ASN A 187 1.12 -31.39 0.26
C ASN A 187 0.59 -31.77 -1.15
N THR A 188 -0.10 -30.84 -1.81
CA THR A 188 -0.62 -30.99 -3.16
C THR A 188 0.24 -30.17 -4.12
N VAL A 189 1.18 -30.85 -4.77
CA VAL A 189 2.10 -30.20 -5.72
C VAL A 189 1.41 -29.97 -7.06
N VAL A 190 1.32 -28.70 -7.45
CA VAL A 190 0.84 -28.26 -8.77
C VAL A 190 2.03 -27.66 -9.54
N PRO A 191 2.51 -28.29 -10.62
CA PRO A 191 3.69 -27.83 -11.36
C PRO A 191 3.62 -26.38 -11.84
N GLU A 192 2.44 -25.95 -12.27
CA GLU A 192 2.18 -24.60 -12.77
C GLU A 192 2.34 -23.56 -11.65
N GLN A 193 1.82 -23.85 -10.45
CA GLN A 193 1.98 -22.97 -9.29
C GLN A 193 3.44 -22.89 -8.84
N ARG A 194 4.19 -23.98 -8.92
CA ARG A 194 5.63 -23.97 -8.62
C ARG A 194 6.40 -23.07 -9.59
N ALA A 195 6.10 -23.18 -10.88
CA ALA A 195 6.73 -22.33 -11.89
C ALA A 195 6.31 -20.86 -11.71
N GLY A 196 5.05 -20.59 -11.37
CA GLY A 196 4.57 -19.27 -11.00
C GLY A 196 5.31 -18.70 -9.79
N ALA A 197 5.48 -19.50 -8.74
CA ALA A 197 6.18 -19.11 -7.53
C ALA A 197 7.64 -18.70 -7.81
N GLU A 198 8.35 -19.47 -8.64
CA GLU A 198 9.71 -19.13 -9.10
C GLU A 198 9.74 -17.82 -9.90
N ARG A 199 8.77 -17.60 -10.81
CA ARG A 199 8.68 -16.40 -11.63
C ARG A 199 8.44 -15.13 -10.81
N PHE A 200 7.63 -15.23 -9.76
CA PHE A 200 7.18 -14.08 -8.96
C PHE A 200 7.92 -13.90 -7.63
N GLY A 201 8.92 -14.73 -7.34
CA GLY A 201 9.67 -14.67 -6.08
C GLY A 201 8.78 -14.96 -4.88
N VAL A 202 8.07 -16.09 -4.93
CA VAL A 202 7.22 -16.60 -3.85
C VAL A 202 7.76 -17.97 -3.44
N VAL A 203 7.86 -18.22 -2.13
CA VAL A 203 8.34 -19.50 -1.61
C VAL A 203 7.28 -20.59 -1.81
N TYR A 204 7.71 -21.75 -2.31
CA TYR A 204 6.87 -22.94 -2.52
C TYR A 204 7.44 -24.13 -1.77
N GLN A 205 6.89 -24.44 -0.59
CA GLN A 205 7.31 -25.55 0.24
C GLN A 205 6.43 -26.78 0.05
N GLU A 206 7.04 -27.91 -0.30
CA GLU A 206 6.35 -29.20 -0.31
C GLU A 206 6.19 -29.72 1.13
N ALA A 207 4.97 -30.15 1.48
CA ALA A 207 4.67 -30.76 2.75
C ALA A 207 4.63 -32.29 2.65
N ASP A 208 5.38 -32.94 3.53
CA ASP A 208 5.34 -34.39 3.75
C ASP A 208 4.84 -34.65 5.16
N LEU A 209 3.50 -34.69 5.31
CA LEU A 209 2.84 -34.80 6.61
C LEU A 209 3.22 -36.12 7.30
N GLN A 210 3.78 -36.02 8.51
CA GLN A 210 4.18 -37.19 9.32
C GLN A 210 3.23 -37.39 10.49
N PRO A 211 3.07 -38.61 11.04
CA PRO A 211 2.38 -38.79 12.31
C PRO A 211 3.01 -37.92 13.41
N ALA A 212 2.19 -37.20 14.17
CA ALA A 212 2.68 -36.27 15.18
C ALA A 212 3.35 -37.02 16.35
N THR A 213 4.53 -36.55 16.77
CA THR A 213 5.28 -37.17 17.87
C THR A 213 5.93 -36.14 18.78
N GLY A 214 5.94 -36.44 20.09
CA GLY A 214 6.61 -35.60 21.09
C GLY A 214 5.86 -34.32 21.49
N TRP A 215 4.66 -34.09 20.96
CA TRP A 215 3.82 -32.95 21.32
C TRP A 215 3.32 -33.03 22.77
N THR A 216 3.27 -31.89 23.44
CA THR A 216 2.71 -31.73 24.79
C THR A 216 1.79 -30.51 24.83
N ASN A 217 0.83 -30.48 25.76
CA ASN A 217 -0.12 -29.37 25.95
C ASN A 217 -0.86 -28.93 24.66
N VAL A 218 -1.09 -29.87 23.74
CA VAL A 218 -1.90 -29.65 22.54
C VAL A 218 -3.38 -29.97 22.83
N PRO A 219 -4.32 -29.43 22.03
CA PRO A 219 -5.71 -29.88 22.03
C PRO A 219 -5.80 -31.41 21.83
N GLU A 220 -6.85 -32.00 22.40
CA GLU A 220 -7.14 -33.42 22.16
C GLU A 220 -7.53 -33.61 20.69
N SER A 221 -6.97 -34.65 20.06
CA SER A 221 -7.28 -35.08 18.70
C SER A 221 -8.07 -36.38 18.75
N PHE A 222 -9.22 -36.43 18.10
CA PHE A 222 -10.08 -37.62 18.03
C PHE A 222 -9.69 -38.59 16.89
N SER A 223 -8.74 -38.18 16.05
CA SER A 223 -8.01 -39.00 15.07
C SER A 223 -6.49 -38.95 15.33
N PRO A 224 -5.68 -39.92 14.85
CA PRO A 224 -4.22 -39.87 15.00
C PRO A 224 -3.62 -38.62 14.35
N PRO A 225 -3.08 -37.65 15.12
CA PRO A 225 -2.67 -36.35 14.59
C PRO A 225 -1.46 -36.44 13.64
N PHE A 226 -1.32 -35.44 12.78
CA PHE A 226 -0.17 -35.25 11.89
C PHE A 226 0.66 -34.02 12.29
N GLU A 227 1.90 -33.97 11.84
CA GLU A 227 2.81 -32.85 12.02
C GLU A 227 3.54 -32.50 10.73
N GLN A 228 3.95 -31.24 10.65
CA GLN A 228 4.86 -30.73 9.64
C GLN A 228 5.63 -29.53 10.20
N ARG A 229 6.69 -29.10 9.52
CA ARG A 229 7.46 -27.90 9.90
C ARG A 229 7.51 -26.89 8.77
N LEU A 230 6.95 -25.71 9.01
CA LEU A 230 7.02 -24.53 8.14
C LEU A 230 8.35 -23.79 8.33
N LEU A 231 8.96 -23.34 7.23
CA LEU A 231 10.09 -22.42 7.22
C LEU A 231 9.65 -21.05 6.68
N GLN A 232 9.94 -19.98 7.40
CA GLN A 232 9.78 -18.61 6.95
C GLN A 232 11.17 -18.07 6.62
N GLU A 233 11.51 -18.05 5.33
CA GLU A 233 12.83 -17.64 4.84
C GLU A 233 13.02 -16.12 4.95
N SER A 234 14.21 -15.67 5.33
CA SER A 234 14.52 -14.27 5.50
C SER A 234 14.90 -13.55 4.22
N THR A 235 14.61 -12.24 4.17
CA THR A 235 15.21 -11.30 3.21
C THR A 235 16.28 -10.40 3.85
N ASP A 236 16.43 -10.45 5.17
CA ASP A 236 17.39 -9.72 5.98
C ASP A 236 17.76 -10.54 7.23
N ASP A 237 18.77 -11.40 7.09
CA ASP A 237 19.20 -12.35 8.14
C ASP A 237 19.66 -11.66 9.43
N GLU A 238 20.13 -10.41 9.36
CA GLU A 238 20.61 -9.68 10.54
C GLU A 238 19.44 -9.18 11.40
N ALA A 239 18.40 -8.63 10.75
CA ALA A 239 17.20 -8.14 11.40
C ALA A 239 16.21 -9.27 11.76
N ASN A 240 16.12 -10.30 10.92
CA ASN A 240 15.14 -11.37 11.05
C ASN A 240 15.71 -12.66 10.46
N PRO A 241 16.42 -13.50 11.22
CA PRO A 241 16.90 -14.77 10.67
C PRO A 241 15.73 -15.68 10.28
N ASP A 242 16.00 -16.68 9.44
CA ASP A 242 15.03 -17.73 9.10
C ASP A 242 14.30 -18.25 10.34
N ARG A 243 12.97 -18.35 10.25
CA ARG A 243 12.13 -18.82 11.36
C ARG A 243 11.47 -20.14 11.01
N ALA A 244 11.30 -20.99 12.00
CA ALA A 244 10.56 -22.23 11.82
C ALA A 244 9.34 -22.28 12.74
N PHE A 245 8.29 -22.95 12.26
CA PHE A 245 7.07 -23.21 13.01
C PHE A 245 6.72 -24.69 12.91
N ASP A 246 6.52 -25.32 14.07
CA ASP A 246 6.00 -26.69 14.16
C ASP A 246 4.47 -26.62 13.99
N LEU A 247 3.93 -27.47 13.12
CA LEU A 247 2.51 -27.58 12.80
C LEU A 247 1.96 -28.88 13.38
N TYR A 248 0.82 -28.81 14.05
CA TYR A 248 0.07 -29.96 14.58
C TYR A 248 -1.33 -29.97 13.97
N LEU A 249 -1.58 -30.92 13.07
CA LEU A 249 -2.85 -31.09 12.39
C LEU A 249 -3.68 -32.12 13.16
N TYR A 250 -4.87 -31.72 13.58
CA TYR A 250 -5.71 -32.52 14.47
C TYR A 250 -7.19 -32.46 14.09
N ASP A 251 -7.91 -33.47 14.58
CA ASP A 251 -9.35 -33.61 14.48
C ASP A 251 -9.96 -33.19 15.81
N ALA A 252 -10.62 -32.04 15.82
CA ALA A 252 -11.15 -31.44 17.04
C ALA A 252 -12.47 -32.06 17.52
N THR A 253 -13.04 -33.03 16.78
CA THR A 253 -14.42 -33.52 17.03
C THR A 253 -14.52 -35.00 17.37
N ASP A 254 -15.16 -35.32 18.50
CA ASP A 254 -15.46 -36.71 18.89
C ASP A 254 -16.75 -37.23 18.22
N ASP A 255 -16.72 -37.41 16.90
CA ASP A 255 -17.87 -37.91 16.13
C ASP A 255 -17.67 -39.33 15.57
N GLY A 256 -16.48 -39.91 15.79
CA GLY A 256 -16.11 -41.24 15.32
C GLY A 256 -15.78 -41.31 13.82
N ALA A 257 -15.69 -40.17 13.13
CA ALA A 257 -15.12 -40.05 11.80
C ALA A 257 -13.63 -39.66 11.89
N VAL A 258 -12.93 -39.72 10.75
CA VAL A 258 -11.61 -39.11 10.59
C VAL A 258 -11.81 -37.83 9.79
N ASN A 259 -11.68 -36.70 10.45
CA ASN A 259 -12.00 -35.39 9.88
C ASN A 259 -11.13 -34.27 10.47
N TYR A 260 -9.87 -34.21 10.04
CA TYR A 260 -8.98 -33.11 10.42
C TYR A 260 -9.56 -31.76 9.98
N ASP A 261 -9.67 -30.85 10.94
CA ASP A 261 -10.31 -29.56 10.74
C ASP A 261 -9.49 -28.40 11.33
N ARG A 262 -8.37 -28.70 12.01
CA ARG A 262 -7.51 -27.72 12.64
C ARG A 262 -6.03 -27.92 12.37
N VAL A 263 -5.30 -26.80 12.31
CA VAL A 263 -3.84 -26.74 12.37
C VAL A 263 -3.38 -25.77 13.47
N LEU A 264 -2.76 -26.33 14.51
CA LEU A 264 -2.09 -25.57 15.57
C LEU A 264 -0.65 -25.26 15.14
N VAL A 265 -0.23 -24.00 15.32
CA VAL A 265 1.08 -23.50 14.92
C VAL A 265 1.86 -23.09 16.16
N VAL A 266 3.04 -23.67 16.38
CA VAL A 266 3.92 -23.34 17.49
C VAL A 266 5.25 -22.84 16.94
N ALA A 267 5.74 -21.70 17.43
CA ALA A 267 7.06 -21.19 17.04
C ALA A 267 8.15 -22.19 17.48
N ALA A 268 8.89 -22.75 16.52
CA ALA A 268 9.93 -23.75 16.79
C ALA A 268 11.19 -23.10 17.37
N ASP A 269 11.50 -21.86 16.97
CA ASP A 269 12.58 -21.06 17.54
C ASP A 269 12.15 -19.59 17.63
N PRO A 270 11.68 -19.12 18.80
CA PRO A 270 11.19 -17.75 18.93
C PRO A 270 12.30 -16.68 18.80
N GLY A 271 13.59 -17.04 18.76
CA GLY A 271 14.70 -16.07 18.74
C GLY A 271 16.01 -16.50 18.06
N GLY A 272 16.03 -17.61 17.31
CA GLY A 272 17.23 -18.15 16.67
C GLY A 272 17.03 -18.53 15.20
N ALA A 273 18.13 -18.54 14.46
CA ALA A 273 18.15 -18.92 13.05
C ALA A 273 17.76 -20.40 12.88
N ALA A 274 16.68 -20.64 12.16
CA ALA A 274 16.30 -21.99 11.75
C ALA A 274 17.27 -22.52 10.70
N THR A 275 17.62 -23.80 10.80
CA THR A 275 18.14 -24.56 9.66
C THR A 275 17.00 -25.35 9.02
N PRO A 276 17.06 -25.66 7.71
CA PRO A 276 16.15 -26.62 7.10
C PRO A 276 16.36 -27.97 7.79
N ALA A 277 15.44 -28.34 8.67
CA ALA A 277 15.52 -29.55 9.46
C ALA A 277 14.25 -30.37 9.26
N ALA A 278 14.38 -31.69 9.19
CA ALA A 278 13.24 -32.60 9.15
C ALA A 278 12.30 -32.33 10.34
N ALA A 279 10.98 -32.52 10.15
CA ALA A 279 9.92 -32.28 11.14
C ALA A 279 10.16 -32.95 12.53
N SER A 280 11.07 -33.92 12.61
CA SER A 280 11.48 -34.63 13.83
C SER A 280 12.66 -34.01 14.60
N SER A 281 13.20 -32.85 14.17
CA SER A 281 14.35 -32.22 14.84
C SER A 281 13.94 -31.45 16.09
N PRO A 282 14.71 -31.51 17.19
CA PRO A 282 14.36 -30.82 18.45
C PRO A 282 14.28 -29.30 18.25
N THR A 283 13.22 -28.70 18.79
CA THR A 283 12.89 -27.26 18.68
C THR A 283 13.00 -26.57 20.04
N ALA A 284 13.17 -25.24 20.06
CA ALA A 284 13.32 -24.45 21.28
C ALA A 284 12.04 -24.45 22.14
N SER A 285 10.87 -24.53 21.52
CA SER A 285 9.57 -24.75 22.19
C SER A 285 9.25 -26.23 22.44
N ALA A 286 10.07 -27.14 21.93
CA ALA A 286 9.94 -28.59 22.09
C ALA A 286 8.53 -29.14 21.78
N LYS A 287 7.83 -28.56 20.79
CA LYS A 287 6.45 -28.93 20.41
C LYS A 287 5.45 -28.82 21.58
N ASP A 288 5.55 -27.74 22.36
CA ASP A 288 4.63 -27.39 23.44
C ASP A 288 3.47 -26.52 22.90
N GLY A 289 2.27 -27.09 22.82
CA GLY A 289 1.05 -26.41 22.37
C GLY A 289 0.63 -25.23 23.24
N ALA A 290 1.10 -25.12 24.48
CA ALA A 290 0.86 -23.94 25.31
C ALA A 290 1.59 -22.67 24.78
N ALA A 291 2.57 -22.85 23.90
CA ALA A 291 3.29 -21.78 23.21
C ALA A 291 2.77 -21.54 21.76
N ALA A 292 1.56 -22.01 21.44
CA ALA A 292 0.98 -21.80 20.13
C ALA A 292 0.78 -20.32 19.81
N VAL A 293 1.06 -19.97 18.55
CA VAL A 293 0.88 -18.62 17.99
C VAL A 293 -0.33 -18.54 17.06
N ALA A 294 -0.89 -19.67 16.63
CA ALA A 294 -2.14 -19.75 15.87
C ALA A 294 -2.79 -21.14 16.03
N ASP A 295 -4.11 -21.21 15.82
CA ASP A 295 -4.90 -22.44 15.78
C ASP A 295 -6.05 -22.29 14.78
N LEU A 296 -5.80 -22.67 13.52
CA LEU A 296 -6.61 -22.28 12.36
C LEU A 296 -7.50 -23.42 11.87
N ALA A 297 -8.75 -23.11 11.52
CA ALA A 297 -9.57 -23.90 10.61
C ALA A 297 -9.40 -23.46 9.15
N ALA A 298 -9.93 -24.26 8.21
CA ALA A 298 -9.91 -23.93 6.79
C ALA A 298 -10.52 -22.53 6.51
N GLY A 299 -9.80 -21.71 5.75
CA GLY A 299 -10.16 -20.34 5.39
C GLY A 299 -9.80 -19.28 6.46
N GLU A 300 -9.43 -19.67 7.67
CA GLU A 300 -9.11 -18.71 8.74
C GLU A 300 -7.73 -18.09 8.60
N TRP A 301 -7.62 -16.85 9.07
CA TRP A 301 -6.38 -16.08 9.17
C TRP A 301 -5.93 -15.93 10.63
N ALA A 302 -4.62 -15.88 10.87
CA ALA A 302 -4.04 -15.49 12.16
C ALA A 302 -2.88 -14.51 11.98
N ASP A 303 -2.85 -13.46 12.80
CA ASP A 303 -1.72 -12.53 12.95
C ASP A 303 -0.71 -13.13 13.95
N VAL A 304 0.54 -13.30 13.50
CA VAL A 304 1.63 -13.85 14.31
C VAL A 304 2.70 -12.77 14.49
N LYS A 305 2.96 -12.42 15.75
CA LYS A 305 4.01 -11.48 16.15
C LYS A 305 5.35 -12.18 16.35
N VAL A 306 6.43 -11.50 15.96
CA VAL A 306 7.82 -11.94 16.13
C VAL A 306 8.69 -10.80 16.64
N THR A 307 9.82 -11.11 17.27
CA THR A 307 10.79 -10.11 17.72
C THR A 307 12.01 -10.11 16.80
N LEU A 308 12.40 -8.92 16.34
CA LEU A 308 13.55 -8.67 15.47
C LEU A 308 14.88 -8.73 16.26
N THR A 309 15.97 -8.87 15.51
CA THR A 309 17.36 -9.01 15.97
C THR A 309 18.25 -7.90 15.39
N GLY A 310 19.57 -8.01 15.57
CA GLY A 310 20.53 -7.06 14.99
C GLY A 310 20.34 -5.62 15.51
N GLU A 311 20.44 -4.64 14.62
CA GLU A 311 20.18 -3.22 14.95
C GLU A 311 18.73 -2.97 15.40
N GLN A 312 17.81 -3.88 15.09
CA GLN A 312 16.40 -3.82 15.46
C GLN A 312 16.07 -4.73 16.66
N ALA A 313 17.08 -5.19 17.40
CA ALA A 313 16.88 -6.09 18.54
C ALA A 313 15.82 -5.59 19.51
N GLY A 314 14.82 -6.45 19.78
CA GLY A 314 13.72 -6.16 20.70
C GLY A 314 12.52 -5.44 20.07
N GLN A 315 12.59 -5.07 18.78
CA GLN A 315 11.46 -4.50 18.06
C GLN A 315 10.50 -5.59 17.57
N THR A 316 9.19 -5.33 17.59
CA THR A 316 8.16 -6.28 17.13
C THR A 316 7.89 -6.19 15.62
N ALA A 317 7.78 -7.31 14.92
CA ALA A 317 7.20 -7.39 13.59
C ALA A 317 6.08 -8.43 13.60
N GLY A 318 5.37 -8.59 12.48
CA GLY A 318 4.43 -9.70 12.38
C GLY A 318 4.03 -10.01 10.95
N PHE A 319 3.33 -11.12 10.80
CA PHE A 319 2.90 -11.67 9.52
C PHE A 319 1.61 -12.45 9.71
N TYR A 320 0.94 -12.77 8.62
CA TYR A 320 -0.29 -13.53 8.66
C TYR A 320 -0.10 -14.94 8.11
N LEU A 321 -0.82 -15.87 8.72
CA LEU A 321 -1.01 -17.23 8.24
C LEU A 321 -2.46 -17.41 7.79
N LYS A 322 -2.69 -18.13 6.68
CA LYS A 322 -4.01 -18.62 6.27
C LYS A 322 -3.98 -20.11 5.98
N ALA A 323 -4.85 -20.89 6.64
CA ALA A 323 -5.07 -22.27 6.24
C ALA A 323 -5.98 -22.30 5.00
N VAL A 324 -5.40 -22.18 3.81
CA VAL A 324 -6.15 -22.08 2.54
C VAL A 324 -6.96 -23.34 2.29
N ASP A 325 -6.30 -24.50 2.37
CA ASP A 325 -6.94 -25.80 2.22
C ASP A 325 -6.61 -26.67 3.44
N LEU A 326 -7.63 -27.29 4.01
CA LEU A 326 -7.50 -28.31 5.06
C LEU A 326 -8.66 -29.30 4.89
N THR A 327 -8.45 -30.31 4.05
CA THR A 327 -9.49 -31.31 3.82
C THR A 327 -9.58 -32.28 5.00
N PRO A 328 -10.78 -32.80 5.33
CA PRO A 328 -10.99 -33.74 6.43
C PRO A 328 -10.09 -35.00 6.40
N ASP A 329 -9.62 -35.40 5.22
CA ASP A 329 -8.75 -36.56 5.02
C ASP A 329 -7.27 -36.19 4.80
N LEU A 330 -6.93 -34.90 4.90
CA LEU A 330 -5.62 -34.31 4.58
C LEU A 330 -5.13 -34.61 3.15
N SER A 331 -6.01 -34.99 2.22
CA SER A 331 -5.64 -35.11 0.80
C SER A 331 -5.20 -33.78 0.18
N ALA A 332 -5.67 -32.65 0.71
CA ALA A 332 -5.13 -31.33 0.44
C ALA A 332 -4.94 -30.54 1.75
N PHE A 333 -3.71 -30.10 1.97
CA PHE A 333 -3.29 -29.17 3.01
C PHE A 333 -2.49 -28.05 2.37
N ARG A 334 -2.92 -26.81 2.57
CA ARG A 334 -2.21 -25.60 2.14
C ARG A 334 -2.23 -24.54 3.23
N LEU A 335 -1.06 -24.08 3.61
CA LEU A 335 -0.86 -22.98 4.55
C LEU A 335 -0.14 -21.85 3.82
N TYR A 336 -0.84 -20.74 3.59
CA TYR A 336 -0.28 -19.51 3.04
C TYR A 336 0.30 -18.65 4.16
N PHE A 337 1.39 -17.95 3.90
CA PHE A 337 2.03 -17.03 4.82
C PHE A 337 2.48 -15.75 4.11
N THR A 338 2.18 -14.60 4.70
CA THR A 338 2.68 -13.30 4.23
C THR A 338 4.14 -13.10 4.65
N ALA A 339 4.79 -12.06 4.12
CA ALA A 339 6.07 -11.61 4.64
C ALA A 339 5.93 -11.08 6.08
N VAL A 340 6.97 -11.24 6.88
CA VAL A 340 7.16 -10.54 8.16
C VAL A 340 7.32 -9.07 7.87
N ALA A 341 6.43 -8.25 8.42
CA ALA A 341 6.34 -6.83 8.15
C ALA A 341 6.26 -5.98 9.42
N ARG A 342 6.71 -4.73 9.31
CA ARG A 342 6.62 -3.70 10.35
C ARG A 342 6.25 -2.37 9.72
N ALA A 343 5.39 -1.59 10.39
CA ALA A 343 4.96 -0.29 9.90
C ALA A 343 6.13 0.70 10.00
N ASN A 344 6.34 1.51 8.96
CA ASN A 344 7.37 2.54 9.01
C ASN A 344 6.80 3.80 9.67
N ALA A 345 6.93 3.92 10.99
CA ALA A 345 6.36 5.03 11.74
C ALA A 345 7.38 5.91 12.49
N THR A 346 7.10 7.21 12.62
CA THR A 346 7.87 8.17 13.42
C THR A 346 6.95 9.15 14.13
N TYR A 347 7.36 9.64 15.30
CA TYR A 347 6.70 10.78 15.95
C TYR A 347 7.78 11.60 16.66
N ALA A 348 8.46 12.48 15.92
CA ALA A 348 9.70 13.12 16.39
C ALA A 348 9.47 14.12 17.53
N GLY A 349 8.33 14.82 17.52
CA GLY A 349 7.93 15.80 18.52
C GLY A 349 7.06 15.22 19.64
N CYS A 350 7.04 13.90 19.83
CA CYS A 350 6.21 13.28 20.86
C CYS A 350 6.68 13.66 22.28
N ASP A 351 5.73 13.71 23.21
CA ASP A 351 5.96 14.04 24.62
C ASP A 351 5.15 13.16 25.60
N TYR A 352 4.38 12.19 25.10
CA TYR A 352 3.51 11.33 25.91
C TYR A 352 4.27 10.32 26.78
N ALA A 353 5.52 10.00 26.44
CA ALA A 353 6.39 9.12 27.23
C ALA A 353 7.87 9.49 27.04
N ALA A 354 8.71 9.09 28.00
CA ALA A 354 10.16 9.14 27.80
C ALA A 354 10.55 8.21 26.64
N ASP A 355 11.45 8.69 25.76
CA ASP A 355 11.95 7.95 24.60
C ASP A 355 10.88 7.53 23.57
N CYS A 356 9.71 8.17 23.55
CA CYS A 356 8.64 7.90 22.56
C CYS A 356 9.06 8.09 21.10
N ALA A 357 10.10 8.90 20.84
CA ALA A 357 10.68 9.09 19.51
C ALA A 357 11.80 8.07 19.19
N GLY A 358 12.17 7.25 20.17
CA GLY A 358 13.19 6.23 20.04
C GLY A 358 12.70 4.95 19.35
N PRO A 359 13.61 3.99 19.08
CA PRO A 359 13.29 2.76 18.35
C PRO A 359 12.23 1.87 19.02
N LEU A 360 12.11 1.93 20.35
CA LEU A 360 11.12 1.21 21.16
C LEU A 360 9.95 2.12 21.61
N GLY A 361 9.79 3.28 20.97
CA GLY A 361 8.73 4.24 21.24
C GLY A 361 7.51 4.03 20.33
N PHE A 362 7.10 5.09 19.63
CA PHE A 362 5.87 5.14 18.84
C PHE A 362 5.73 3.98 17.84
N ALA A 363 6.74 3.75 17.00
CA ALA A 363 6.69 2.69 15.99
C ALA A 363 6.60 1.28 16.62
N GLU A 364 7.21 1.09 17.78
CA GLU A 364 7.11 -0.17 18.52
C GLU A 364 5.72 -0.37 19.10
N THR A 365 5.13 0.68 19.68
CA THR A 365 3.75 0.62 20.18
C THR A 365 2.79 0.22 19.07
N LEU A 366 2.94 0.83 17.88
CA LEU A 366 2.13 0.46 16.72
C LEU A 366 2.30 -1.03 16.34
N ALA A 367 3.54 -1.52 16.30
CA ALA A 367 3.81 -2.89 15.87
C ALA A 367 3.43 -3.96 16.90
N ALA A 368 3.56 -3.65 18.19
CA ALA A 368 3.31 -4.59 19.28
C ALA A 368 1.83 -4.69 19.66
N ASP A 369 1.11 -3.56 19.70
CA ASP A 369 -0.21 -3.50 20.34
C ASP A 369 -1.37 -3.57 19.33
N PHE A 370 -1.10 -3.38 18.04
CA PHE A 370 -2.11 -3.34 16.97
C PHE A 370 -1.88 -4.43 15.91
N PRO A 371 -2.86 -4.70 15.03
CA PRO A 371 -2.71 -5.68 13.97
C PRO A 371 -1.47 -5.43 13.12
N SER A 372 -0.78 -6.50 12.71
CA SER A 372 0.39 -6.39 11.84
C SER A 372 0.01 -5.71 10.52
N PRO A 373 0.85 -4.82 9.98
CA PRO A 373 0.55 -4.16 8.72
C PRO A 373 0.65 -5.15 7.57
N THR A 374 -0.41 -5.23 6.77
CA THR A 374 -0.48 -5.99 5.52
C THR A 374 -1.18 -5.15 4.45
N GLY A 375 -1.26 -5.69 3.24
CA GLY A 375 -1.94 -5.09 2.10
C GLY A 375 -2.00 -6.10 0.96
N ALA A 376 -2.56 -5.71 -0.18
CA ALA A 376 -2.68 -6.65 -1.28
C ALA A 376 -1.29 -7.01 -1.82
N ASP A 377 -1.13 -8.26 -2.26
CA ASP A 377 0.14 -8.75 -2.79
C ASP A 377 -0.13 -9.50 -4.09
N PHE A 378 0.19 -8.85 -5.21
CA PHE A 378 -0.10 -9.41 -6.53
C PHE A 378 0.69 -10.68 -6.80
N ALA A 379 1.87 -10.85 -6.21
CA ALA A 379 2.76 -11.92 -6.60
C ALA A 379 2.25 -13.32 -6.21
N PRO A 380 1.72 -13.58 -4.99
CA PRO A 380 1.02 -14.82 -4.68
C PRO A 380 -0.20 -15.07 -5.57
N LEU A 381 -0.95 -14.03 -5.97
CA LEU A 381 -2.10 -14.16 -6.86
C LEU A 381 -1.64 -14.57 -8.28
N GLU A 382 -0.73 -13.80 -8.88
CA GLU A 382 -0.23 -14.04 -10.23
C GLU A 382 0.61 -15.33 -10.34
N ALA A 383 1.21 -15.78 -9.23
CA ALA A 383 1.84 -17.10 -9.13
C ALA A 383 0.83 -18.27 -9.05
N GLY A 384 -0.47 -17.99 -8.91
CA GLY A 384 -1.53 -18.99 -8.70
C GLY A 384 -1.49 -19.65 -7.31
N ILE A 385 -0.79 -19.03 -6.36
CA ILE A 385 -0.56 -19.55 -5.01
C ILE A 385 -1.74 -19.26 -4.10
N ILE A 386 -2.45 -18.16 -4.34
CA ILE A 386 -3.72 -17.84 -3.71
C ILE A 386 -4.75 -17.51 -4.80
N ASP A 387 -6.02 -17.63 -4.49
CA ASP A 387 -7.09 -17.23 -5.40
C ASP A 387 -7.42 -15.73 -5.27
N GLU A 388 -8.22 -15.21 -6.20
CA GLU A 388 -8.65 -13.81 -6.21
C GLU A 388 -9.35 -13.41 -4.90
N ALA A 389 -10.12 -14.32 -4.28
CA ALA A 389 -10.81 -14.06 -3.02
C ALA A 389 -9.83 -13.88 -1.85
N THR A 390 -8.83 -14.75 -1.73
CA THR A 390 -7.78 -14.64 -0.71
C THR A 390 -6.93 -13.39 -0.91
N TYR A 391 -6.62 -13.01 -2.16
CA TYR A 391 -5.95 -11.75 -2.47
C TYR A 391 -6.77 -10.54 -1.98
N VAL A 392 -8.08 -10.56 -2.23
CA VAL A 392 -9.00 -9.49 -1.80
C VAL A 392 -9.12 -9.43 -0.29
N GLU A 393 -9.28 -10.57 0.38
CA GLU A 393 -9.29 -10.63 1.86
C GLU A 393 -8.04 -9.99 2.44
N GLN A 394 -6.85 -10.38 1.97
CA GLN A 394 -5.59 -9.82 2.45
C GLN A 394 -5.47 -8.32 2.16
N GLY A 395 -5.87 -7.86 0.98
CA GLY A 395 -5.85 -6.44 0.65
C GLY A 395 -6.75 -5.61 1.57
N LEU A 396 -7.95 -6.11 1.88
CA LEU A 396 -8.88 -5.43 2.77
C LEU A 396 -8.42 -5.44 4.24
N MET A 397 -7.61 -6.41 4.67
CA MET A 397 -6.98 -6.42 6.01
C MET A 397 -6.05 -5.22 6.24
N TRP A 398 -5.63 -4.50 5.19
CA TRP A 398 -4.89 -3.23 5.35
C TRP A 398 -5.58 -2.27 6.34
N ARG A 399 -6.91 -2.20 6.31
CA ARG A 399 -7.67 -1.28 7.18
C ARG A 399 -7.49 -1.59 8.66
N ASP A 400 -7.28 -2.86 9.03
CA ASP A 400 -7.31 -3.31 10.41
C ASP A 400 -6.19 -2.63 11.23
N ALA A 401 -5.00 -2.56 10.65
CA ALA A 401 -3.88 -1.83 11.23
C ALA A 401 -4.07 -0.31 11.11
N HIS A 402 -4.34 0.20 9.90
CA HIS A 402 -4.30 1.64 9.63
C HIS A 402 -5.43 2.44 10.29
N HIS A 403 -6.62 1.88 10.37
CA HIS A 403 -7.72 2.50 11.12
C HIS A 403 -7.44 2.48 12.62
N ALA A 404 -6.79 1.43 13.14
CA ALA A 404 -6.39 1.38 14.55
C ALA A 404 -5.30 2.43 14.86
N TYR A 405 -4.32 2.61 13.97
CA TYR A 405 -3.30 3.66 14.10
C TYR A 405 -3.91 5.06 14.13
N LEU A 406 -4.85 5.36 13.22
CA LEU A 406 -5.54 6.65 13.19
C LEU A 406 -6.27 6.95 14.50
N ARG A 407 -7.02 5.97 15.02
CA ARG A 407 -7.72 6.11 16.31
C ARG A 407 -6.74 6.28 17.47
N TYR A 408 -5.70 5.47 17.54
CA TYR A 408 -4.67 5.58 18.56
C TYR A 408 -4.03 6.97 18.59
N ILE A 409 -3.64 7.50 17.42
CA ILE A 409 -3.03 8.82 17.31
C ILE A 409 -3.96 9.94 17.79
N VAL A 410 -5.21 9.94 17.34
CA VAL A 410 -6.13 11.07 17.61
C VAL A 410 -6.85 10.93 18.95
N GLU A 411 -7.34 9.75 19.28
CA GLU A 411 -8.21 9.51 20.44
C GLU A 411 -7.41 9.17 21.69
N GLU A 412 -6.39 8.30 21.59
CA GLU A 412 -5.63 7.83 22.76
C GLU A 412 -4.45 8.75 23.09
N LEU A 413 -3.63 9.08 22.09
CA LEU A 413 -2.53 10.05 22.26
C LEU A 413 -3.04 11.50 22.32
N GLY A 414 -4.29 11.75 21.92
CA GLY A 414 -4.90 13.07 21.97
C GLY A 414 -4.32 14.08 20.98
N VAL A 415 -3.70 13.61 19.89
CA VAL A 415 -3.14 14.49 18.87
C VAL A 415 -4.28 15.15 18.10
N SER A 416 -4.34 16.48 18.13
CA SER A 416 -5.33 17.27 17.38
C SER A 416 -4.67 17.95 16.18
N PRO A 417 -4.59 17.29 15.00
CA PRO A 417 -3.95 17.88 13.83
C PRO A 417 -4.70 19.11 13.31
N ASP A 418 -3.94 20.15 12.94
CA ASP A 418 -4.42 21.22 12.05
C ASP A 418 -4.43 20.75 10.58
N LEU A 419 -3.54 19.81 10.22
CA LEU A 419 -3.50 19.16 8.92
C LEU A 419 -3.40 17.65 9.10
N LEU A 420 -4.42 16.92 8.66
CA LEU A 420 -4.43 15.46 8.62
C LEU A 420 -4.27 15.01 7.16
N LEU A 421 -3.20 14.27 6.89
CA LEU A 421 -2.90 13.65 5.60
C LEU A 421 -3.21 12.16 5.70
N VAL A 422 -4.15 11.67 4.89
CA VAL A 422 -4.56 10.25 4.94
C VAL A 422 -4.54 9.64 3.55
N GLY A 423 -3.90 8.49 3.43
CA GLY A 423 -3.87 7.71 2.20
C GLY A 423 -4.48 6.32 2.32
N THR A 424 -4.81 5.72 1.18
CA THR A 424 -5.15 4.30 1.07
C THR A 424 -4.64 3.74 -0.28
N PRO A 425 -3.94 2.59 -0.28
CA PRO A 425 -3.37 2.00 -1.51
C PRO A 425 -4.34 1.08 -2.24
N VAL A 426 -5.38 0.57 -1.57
CA VAL A 426 -6.13 -0.62 -2.00
C VAL A 426 -6.86 -0.43 -3.34
N THR A 427 -7.27 0.79 -3.67
CA THR A 427 -7.92 1.11 -4.95
C THR A 427 -6.97 0.92 -6.13
N ASP A 428 -5.69 1.23 -5.99
CA ASP A 428 -4.65 1.01 -6.99
C ASP A 428 -4.34 -0.48 -7.12
N GLU A 429 -4.08 -1.12 -5.97
CA GLU A 429 -3.73 -2.53 -5.89
C GLU A 429 -4.77 -3.41 -6.60
N PHE A 430 -6.06 -3.23 -6.31
CA PHE A 430 -7.12 -4.03 -6.92
C PHE A 430 -7.37 -3.63 -8.38
N SER A 431 -7.18 -2.35 -8.71
CA SER A 431 -7.35 -1.88 -10.09
C SER A 431 -6.34 -2.52 -11.02
N HIS A 432 -5.09 -2.71 -10.56
CA HIS A 432 -4.05 -3.43 -11.28
C HIS A 432 -4.47 -4.84 -11.68
N GLN A 433 -5.14 -5.57 -10.77
CA GLN A 433 -5.47 -6.98 -10.98
C GLN A 433 -6.78 -7.19 -11.75
N PHE A 434 -7.77 -6.29 -11.59
CA PHE A 434 -9.13 -6.57 -12.05
C PHE A 434 -9.63 -5.66 -13.18
N LEU A 435 -9.18 -4.40 -13.31
CA LEU A 435 -9.78 -3.49 -14.31
C LEU A 435 -9.59 -3.97 -15.75
N GLY A 436 -8.44 -4.58 -16.05
CA GLY A 436 -8.18 -5.18 -17.37
C GLY A 436 -9.14 -6.31 -17.73
N LEU A 437 -9.77 -6.96 -16.74
CA LEU A 437 -10.70 -8.07 -16.92
C LEU A 437 -12.17 -7.60 -17.02
N LEU A 438 -12.42 -6.31 -16.75
CA LEU A 438 -13.77 -5.73 -16.66
C LEU A 438 -14.11 -4.81 -17.82
N ALA A 439 -13.12 -4.38 -18.60
CA ALA A 439 -13.34 -3.53 -19.76
C ALA A 439 -13.59 -4.35 -21.03
N GLU A 440 -14.74 -4.19 -21.66
CA GLU A 440 -15.07 -4.88 -22.93
C GLU A 440 -14.20 -4.42 -24.12
N THR A 441 -13.72 -3.17 -24.07
CA THR A 441 -12.92 -2.57 -25.13
C THR A 441 -11.73 -1.80 -24.56
N ASP A 442 -10.68 -1.66 -25.36
CA ASP A 442 -9.53 -0.82 -25.04
C ASP A 442 -9.81 0.69 -25.27
N LEU A 443 -8.77 1.52 -25.13
CA LEU A 443 -8.87 2.98 -25.30
C LEU A 443 -9.17 3.42 -26.75
N ASP A 444 -8.85 2.59 -27.74
CA ASP A 444 -9.13 2.84 -29.15
C ASP A 444 -10.51 2.29 -29.57
N GLY A 445 -11.18 1.55 -28.67
CA GLY A 445 -12.49 0.94 -28.88
C GLY A 445 -12.42 -0.45 -29.50
N ASP A 446 -11.22 -1.05 -29.59
CA ASP A 446 -11.05 -2.42 -30.05
C ASP A 446 -11.43 -3.41 -28.95
N PRO A 447 -11.97 -4.61 -29.29
CA PRO A 447 -12.34 -5.60 -28.29
C PRO A 447 -11.16 -6.02 -27.42
N ASN A 448 -11.35 -6.00 -26.11
CA ASN A 448 -10.35 -6.47 -25.16
C ASN A 448 -10.31 -8.00 -25.15
N PRO A 449 -9.19 -8.64 -25.52
CA PRO A 449 -9.11 -10.11 -25.55
C PRO A 449 -9.10 -10.76 -24.16
N TYR A 450 -8.89 -9.98 -23.09
CA TYR A 450 -8.86 -10.46 -21.69
C TYR A 450 -10.12 -10.09 -20.91
N TYR A 451 -11.13 -9.51 -21.56
CA TYR A 451 -12.41 -9.26 -20.90
C TYR A 451 -13.02 -10.58 -20.41
N ASP A 452 -13.15 -10.70 -19.09
CA ASP A 452 -13.58 -11.92 -18.41
C ASP A 452 -12.74 -13.15 -18.76
N ASP A 453 -11.49 -13.02 -19.17
CA ASP A 453 -10.64 -14.15 -19.60
C ASP A 453 -9.21 -13.94 -19.09
N LEU A 454 -8.99 -14.27 -17.82
CA LEU A 454 -7.70 -14.07 -17.16
C LEU A 454 -6.57 -14.87 -17.83
N ALA A 455 -6.88 -16.06 -18.34
CA ALA A 455 -5.90 -16.93 -18.99
C ALA A 455 -5.62 -16.53 -20.46
N GLY A 456 -6.44 -15.66 -21.05
CA GLY A 456 -6.36 -15.26 -22.45
C GLY A 456 -6.57 -16.42 -23.42
N GLU A 457 -7.39 -17.42 -23.05
CA GLU A 457 -7.59 -18.64 -23.83
C GLU A 457 -8.80 -18.59 -24.78
N GLY A 458 -9.51 -17.46 -24.81
CA GLY A 458 -10.67 -17.17 -25.65
C GLY A 458 -11.99 -17.67 -25.08
N SER A 459 -12.03 -18.13 -23.83
CA SER A 459 -13.23 -18.59 -23.14
C SER A 459 -13.48 -17.74 -21.89
N PRO A 460 -14.69 -17.18 -21.70
CA PRO A 460 -14.98 -16.38 -20.51
C PRO A 460 -14.96 -17.22 -19.22
N ASP A 461 -14.33 -16.68 -18.18
CA ASP A 461 -14.32 -17.16 -16.81
C ASP A 461 -15.71 -17.11 -16.16
N GLY A 462 -16.58 -16.20 -16.61
CA GLY A 462 -17.90 -15.96 -16.04
C GLY A 462 -17.85 -15.23 -14.69
N ARG A 463 -16.82 -14.41 -14.46
CA ARG A 463 -16.48 -13.81 -13.15
C ARG A 463 -16.59 -12.29 -13.10
N VAL A 464 -17.08 -11.63 -14.16
CA VAL A 464 -17.25 -10.16 -14.22
C VAL A 464 -17.91 -9.59 -12.96
N GLU A 465 -19.04 -10.14 -12.52
CA GLU A 465 -19.77 -9.61 -11.34
C GLU A 465 -18.95 -9.74 -10.05
N VAL A 466 -18.22 -10.85 -9.89
CA VAL A 466 -17.37 -11.08 -8.72
C VAL A 466 -16.20 -10.11 -8.71
N ARG A 467 -15.53 -9.93 -9.85
CA ARG A 467 -14.38 -9.02 -10.01
C ARG A 467 -14.77 -7.55 -9.87
N GLU A 468 -15.95 -7.17 -10.37
CA GLU A 468 -16.53 -5.84 -10.14
C GLU A 468 -16.78 -5.62 -8.64
N GLY A 469 -17.33 -6.63 -7.94
CA GLY A 469 -17.51 -6.59 -6.49
C GLY A 469 -16.19 -6.40 -5.73
N PHE A 470 -15.09 -6.98 -6.21
CA PHE A 470 -13.76 -6.75 -5.63
C PHE A 470 -13.31 -5.30 -5.79
N VAL A 471 -13.40 -4.73 -6.99
CA VAL A 471 -13.09 -3.31 -7.22
C VAL A 471 -13.98 -2.42 -6.37
N GLN A 472 -15.29 -2.70 -6.29
CA GLN A 472 -16.21 -1.96 -5.44
C GLN A 472 -15.82 -2.03 -3.95
N ALA A 473 -15.32 -3.18 -3.47
CA ALA A 473 -14.87 -3.32 -2.08
C ALA A 473 -13.65 -2.45 -1.76
N ALA A 474 -12.69 -2.30 -2.68
CA ALA A 474 -11.57 -1.37 -2.50
C ALA A 474 -12.03 0.09 -2.40
N TYR A 475 -13.00 0.47 -3.22
CA TYR A 475 -13.59 1.82 -3.19
C TYR A 475 -14.40 2.04 -1.91
N GLY A 476 -15.13 1.02 -1.45
CA GLY A 476 -15.82 1.04 -0.14
C GLY A 476 -14.84 1.24 1.02
N LEU A 477 -13.70 0.54 1.02
CA LEU A 477 -12.66 0.73 2.02
C LEU A 477 -12.09 2.16 1.99
N ALA A 478 -11.89 2.75 0.81
CA ALA A 478 -11.47 4.13 0.68
C ALA A 478 -12.51 5.11 1.27
N ASP A 479 -13.80 4.85 1.04
CA ASP A 479 -14.89 5.64 1.63
C ASP A 479 -14.95 5.52 3.16
N GLU A 480 -14.83 4.30 3.69
CA GLU A 480 -14.77 4.05 5.14
C GLU A 480 -13.58 4.77 5.79
N THR A 481 -12.43 4.79 5.12
CA THR A 481 -11.21 5.46 5.59
C THR A 481 -11.39 6.98 5.60
N LEU A 482 -11.98 7.54 4.54
CA LEU A 482 -12.35 8.96 4.50
C LEU A 482 -13.34 9.31 5.62
N ALA A 483 -14.38 8.49 5.81
CA ALA A 483 -15.38 8.70 6.85
C ALA A 483 -14.76 8.71 8.25
N LEU A 484 -13.88 7.75 8.54
CA LEU A 484 -13.12 7.68 9.79
C LEU A 484 -12.28 8.94 9.98
N ALA A 485 -11.49 9.33 8.97
CA ALA A 485 -10.63 10.50 9.06
C ALA A 485 -11.41 11.80 9.29
N ARG A 486 -12.57 11.96 8.64
CA ARG A 486 -13.50 13.09 8.87
C ARG A 486 -14.01 13.12 10.31
N GLY A 487 -14.44 11.97 10.83
CA GLY A 487 -14.91 11.85 12.21
C GLY A 487 -13.82 12.18 13.25
N LEU A 488 -12.58 11.80 12.98
CA LEU A 488 -11.45 12.04 13.88
C LEU A 488 -10.98 13.50 13.86
N ILE A 489 -10.88 14.14 12.69
CA ILE A 489 -10.41 15.53 12.61
C ILE A 489 -11.44 16.54 13.13
N GLY A 490 -12.74 16.22 12.96
CA GLY A 490 -13.89 17.02 13.37
C GLY A 490 -14.68 17.58 12.17
N ASP A 491 -16.00 17.75 12.37
CA ASP A 491 -16.95 18.17 11.33
C ASP A 491 -16.70 19.58 10.76
N ASP A 492 -15.93 20.42 11.45
CA ASP A 492 -15.58 21.77 11.02
C ASP A 492 -14.33 21.83 10.14
N ALA A 493 -13.65 20.70 9.92
CA ALA A 493 -12.50 20.62 9.05
C ALA A 493 -12.88 20.74 7.57
N ALA A 494 -12.08 21.47 6.80
CA ALA A 494 -12.18 21.40 5.34
C ALA A 494 -11.63 20.06 4.87
N THR A 495 -12.46 19.29 4.16
CA THR A 495 -12.08 17.99 3.60
C THR A 495 -11.80 18.13 2.10
N ILE A 496 -10.64 17.67 1.68
CA ILE A 496 -10.25 17.52 0.28
C ILE A 496 -10.01 16.03 0.05
N ALA A 497 -10.79 15.41 -0.82
CA ALA A 497 -10.62 14.03 -1.23
C ALA A 497 -10.14 14.00 -2.69
N THR A 498 -9.08 13.23 -2.97
CA THR A 498 -8.46 13.19 -4.29
C THR A 498 -7.84 11.82 -4.61
N SER A 499 -7.17 11.75 -5.74
CA SER A 499 -6.34 10.63 -6.16
C SER A 499 -5.08 11.20 -6.78
N ASP A 500 -3.97 10.49 -6.66
CA ASP A 500 -2.66 10.90 -7.17
C ASP A 500 -2.53 10.64 -8.69
N HIS A 501 -3.22 9.60 -9.18
CA HIS A 501 -3.50 9.33 -10.60
C HIS A 501 -4.82 8.57 -10.79
N GLY A 502 -5.07 8.04 -11.98
CA GLY A 502 -6.17 7.12 -12.26
C GLY A 502 -5.72 6.00 -13.20
N PHE A 503 -6.58 5.00 -13.40
CA PHE A 503 -6.31 3.87 -14.27
C PHE A 503 -6.96 4.01 -15.65
N ALA A 504 -6.22 3.54 -16.66
CA ALA A 504 -6.83 2.99 -17.86
C ALA A 504 -6.80 1.46 -17.75
N PRO A 505 -7.85 0.74 -18.19
CA PRO A 505 -7.80 -0.71 -18.28
C PRO A 505 -6.71 -1.12 -19.28
N ALA A 506 -5.60 -1.66 -18.77
CA ALA A 506 -4.48 -2.12 -19.57
C ALA A 506 -4.36 -3.63 -19.41
N TYR A 507 -4.61 -4.37 -20.49
CA TYR A 507 -4.65 -5.84 -20.47
C TYR A 507 -3.32 -6.49 -20.87
N TYR A 508 -2.31 -5.72 -21.30
CA TYR A 508 -0.95 -6.25 -21.53
C TYR A 508 -0.18 -6.54 -20.24
N ALA A 509 -0.77 -6.21 -19.09
CA ALA A 509 -0.22 -6.41 -17.75
C ALA A 509 -0.87 -7.57 -17.00
N VAL A 510 -1.89 -8.23 -17.60
CA VAL A 510 -2.57 -9.42 -17.07
C VAL A 510 -1.72 -10.65 -17.34
#